data_AF-A0A6G1SKD6-F1
#
_entry.id   AF-A0A6G1SKD6-F1
#
_cell.length_a   1.000
_cell.length_b   1.000
_cell.length_c   1.000
_cell.angle_alpha   90.00
_cell.angle_beta   90.00
_cell.angle_gamma   90.00
#
_symmetry.space_group_name_H-M   'P 1'
#
loop_
_entity.id
_entity.type
_entity.pdbx_description
1 polymer ?
#
loop_
_entity_poly.entity_id
_entity_poly.type
_entity_poly.pdbx_seq_one_letter_code
_entity_poly.pdbx_strand_id
1 'polypeptide(L)'
;MDGIDKEVNLAALIESCKPTKKRGRPSHKRQLREIRNERKINLQTADSVVTATNLKSILTLDNLHSLPVHCQNHLIRLLPDFDQLQREDGSLQARPSALNNEHFARFCTQYVEKLSDNKLSERAIEQAKSDASKEMAKLDPWKLKNYEPIWGKKLISQRMDLDEGDDEMLFKILKHVSKKKKLRNR
;
A
#
# COMPACT_ATOMS: atom_id res chain seq x y z
N MET A 1 13.94 -70.28 10.98
CA MET A 1 12.58 -70.61 10.54
C MET A 1 11.69 -69.58 11.21
N ASP A 2 11.52 -68.40 10.62
CA ASP A 2 10.56 -67.42 11.15
C ASP A 2 9.82 -66.83 9.95
N GLY A 3 8.54 -67.17 9.91
CA GLY A 3 7.62 -66.93 8.81
C GLY A 3 7.34 -65.45 8.59
N ILE A 4 7.33 -65.06 7.33
CA ILE A 4 6.87 -63.76 6.86
C ILE A 4 5.36 -63.84 6.71
N ASP A 5 4.63 -63.56 7.78
CA ASP A 5 3.21 -63.25 7.69
C ASP A 5 3.06 -61.79 7.27
N LYS A 6 3.11 -61.55 5.95
CA LYS A 6 2.64 -60.28 5.38
C LYS A 6 1.12 -60.31 5.36
N GLU A 7 0.52 -59.99 6.50
CA GLU A 7 -0.91 -59.71 6.57
C GLU A 7 -1.20 -58.50 5.65
N VAL A 8 -1.80 -58.80 4.50
CA VAL A 8 -2.21 -57.78 3.54
C VAL A 8 -3.37 -57.03 4.19
N ASN A 9 -3.11 -55.80 4.64
CA ASN A 9 -4.12 -54.97 5.28
C ASN A 9 -5.17 -54.54 4.24
N LEU A 10 -6.19 -55.38 4.08
CA LEU A 10 -7.35 -55.16 3.20
C LEU A 10 -8.06 -53.84 3.50
N ALA A 11 -8.06 -53.39 4.76
CA ALA A 11 -8.68 -52.11 5.13
C ALA A 11 -7.94 -50.91 4.52
N ALA A 12 -6.60 -50.94 4.45
CA ALA A 12 -5.81 -49.89 3.81
C ALA A 12 -6.04 -49.83 2.29
N LEU A 13 -6.22 -50.98 1.63
CA LEU A 13 -6.51 -51.04 0.19
C LEU A 13 -7.92 -50.52 -0.13
N ILE A 14 -8.90 -50.85 0.72
CA ILE A 14 -10.28 -50.37 0.62
C ILE A 14 -10.34 -48.85 0.84
N GLU A 15 -9.52 -48.32 1.75
CA GLU A 15 -9.42 -46.88 1.99
C GLU A 15 -8.82 -46.11 0.79
N SER A 16 -7.84 -46.70 0.11
CA SER A 16 -7.29 -46.16 -1.14
C SER A 16 -8.29 -46.15 -2.31
N CYS A 17 -9.33 -46.99 -2.26
CA CYS A 17 -10.35 -47.11 -3.31
C CYS A 17 -11.59 -46.23 -3.07
N LYS A 18 -11.65 -45.49 -1.95
CA LYS A 18 -12.70 -44.50 -1.73
C LYS A 18 -12.55 -43.38 -2.78
N PRO A 19 -13.60 -43.00 -3.51
CA PRO A 19 -13.51 -41.92 -4.49
C PRO A 19 -13.12 -40.64 -3.76
N THR A 20 -11.87 -40.23 -3.91
CA THR A 20 -11.43 -38.90 -3.49
C THR A 20 -12.32 -37.92 -4.23
N LYS A 21 -13.05 -37.08 -3.47
CA LYS A 21 -13.96 -36.07 -4.04
C LYS A 21 -13.15 -35.27 -5.06
N LYS A 22 -13.35 -35.52 -6.35
CA LYS A 22 -12.75 -34.73 -7.43
C LYS A 22 -13.13 -33.29 -7.14
N ARG A 23 -12.15 -32.47 -6.76
CA ARG A 23 -12.38 -31.04 -6.50
C ARG A 23 -13.03 -30.51 -7.77
N GLY A 24 -14.31 -30.14 -7.68
CA GLY A 24 -15.08 -29.70 -8.84
C GLY A 24 -14.35 -28.57 -9.55
N ARG A 25 -14.53 -28.47 -10.88
CA ARG A 25 -13.99 -27.36 -11.67
C ARG A 25 -14.28 -26.04 -10.93
N PRO A 26 -13.29 -25.16 -10.76
CA PRO A 26 -13.50 -23.88 -10.10
C PRO A 26 -14.69 -23.16 -10.75
N SER A 27 -15.60 -22.61 -9.94
CA SER A 27 -16.73 -21.81 -10.45
C SER A 27 -16.23 -20.75 -11.44
N HIS A 28 -17.00 -20.44 -12.47
CA HIS A 28 -16.67 -19.39 -13.46
C HIS A 28 -16.29 -18.05 -12.79
N LYS A 29 -16.96 -17.69 -11.68
CA LYS A 29 -16.60 -16.51 -10.87
C LYS A 29 -15.22 -16.63 -10.22
N ARG A 30 -14.81 -17.82 -9.80
CA ARG A 30 -13.48 -18.09 -9.26
C ARG A 30 -12.43 -18.02 -10.37
N GLN A 31 -12.70 -18.61 -11.54
CA GLN A 31 -11.83 -18.52 -12.71
C GLN A 31 -11.63 -17.07 -13.16
N LEU A 32 -12.69 -16.26 -13.23
CA LEU A 32 -12.59 -14.83 -13.55
C LEU A 32 -11.79 -14.04 -12.51
N ARG A 33 -11.93 -14.36 -11.21
CA ARG A 33 -11.11 -13.76 -10.16
C ARG A 33 -9.64 -14.16 -10.27
N GLU A 34 -9.38 -15.41 -10.62
CA GLU A 34 -8.03 -15.96 -10.79
C GLU A 34 -7.36 -15.29 -11.99
N ILE A 35 -8.00 -15.25 -13.16
CA ILE A 35 -7.52 -14.52 -14.35
C ILE A 35 -7.31 -13.02 -14.04
N ARG A 36 -8.22 -12.39 -13.30
CA ARG A 36 -8.07 -10.99 -12.88
C ARG A 36 -6.88 -10.80 -11.94
N ASN A 37 -6.64 -11.73 -11.03
CA ASN A 37 -5.53 -11.69 -10.09
C ASN A 37 -4.19 -12.02 -10.76
N GLU A 38 -4.16 -12.94 -11.71
CA GLU A 38 -2.99 -13.25 -12.56
C GLU A 38 -2.59 -12.06 -13.42
N ARG A 39 -3.56 -11.21 -13.81
CA ARG A 39 -3.31 -9.94 -14.50
C ARG A 39 -2.95 -8.79 -13.57
N LYS A 40 -2.92 -8.98 -12.25
CA LYS A 40 -2.41 -7.96 -11.33
C LYS A 40 -0.89 -7.98 -11.38
N ILE A 41 -0.32 -6.84 -11.71
CA ILE A 41 1.11 -6.64 -11.68
C ILE A 41 1.54 -6.57 -10.22
N ASN A 42 2.55 -7.35 -9.82
CA ASN A 42 3.13 -7.27 -8.48
C ASN A 42 3.87 -5.93 -8.34
N LEU A 43 3.59 -5.15 -7.29
CA LEU A 43 4.19 -3.82 -7.10
C LEU A 43 5.12 -3.74 -5.87
N GLN A 44 5.37 -4.88 -5.22
CA GLN A 44 6.06 -4.94 -3.92
C GLN A 44 7.33 -5.81 -3.95
N THR A 45 7.57 -6.54 -5.03
CA THR A 45 8.64 -7.54 -5.12
C THR A 45 9.50 -7.28 -6.36
N ALA A 46 10.80 -7.55 -6.25
CA ALA A 46 11.79 -7.30 -7.31
C ALA A 46 11.57 -8.10 -8.60
N ASP A 47 10.81 -9.20 -8.53
CA ASP A 47 10.41 -10.04 -9.68
C ASP A 47 9.31 -9.41 -10.54
N SER A 48 8.83 -8.22 -10.17
CA SER A 48 7.82 -7.48 -10.89
C SER A 48 8.25 -7.13 -12.31
N VAL A 49 7.34 -7.30 -13.28
CA VAL A 49 7.49 -6.79 -14.67
C VAL A 49 7.78 -5.28 -14.71
N VAL A 50 7.45 -4.54 -13.64
CA VAL A 50 7.74 -3.12 -13.51
C VAL A 50 9.24 -2.82 -13.49
N THR A 51 10.09 -3.70 -12.95
CA THR A 51 11.55 -3.47 -12.94
C THR A 51 12.18 -3.57 -14.33
N ALA A 52 11.56 -4.35 -15.23
CA ALA A 52 12.04 -4.57 -16.60
C ALA A 52 11.45 -3.58 -17.63
N THR A 53 10.51 -2.71 -17.23
CA THR A 53 9.80 -1.81 -18.14
C THR A 53 10.09 -0.34 -17.82
N ASN A 54 10.03 0.53 -18.83
CA ASN A 54 10.20 1.96 -18.61
C ASN A 54 8.90 2.58 -18.08
N LEU A 55 8.81 2.73 -16.75
CA LEU A 55 7.64 3.30 -16.08
C LEU A 55 7.18 4.64 -16.65
N LYS A 56 8.12 5.53 -17.01
CA LYS A 56 7.79 6.86 -17.54
C LYS A 56 7.05 6.77 -18.88
N SER A 57 7.42 5.81 -19.73
CA SER A 57 6.73 5.58 -21.01
C SER A 57 5.33 5.01 -20.89
N ILE A 58 5.01 4.35 -19.76
CA ILE A 58 3.68 3.80 -19.49
C ILE A 58 2.80 4.86 -18.82
N LEU A 59 3.38 5.66 -17.93
CA LEU A 59 2.68 6.68 -17.16
C LEU A 59 2.65 8.02 -17.91
N THR A 60 1.99 8.03 -19.06
CA THR A 60 1.80 9.24 -19.90
C THR A 60 0.39 9.82 -19.75
N LEU A 61 0.25 11.11 -20.07
CA LEU A 61 -1.03 11.81 -20.09
C LEU A 61 -1.99 11.20 -21.12
N ASP A 62 -1.48 10.78 -22.28
CA ASP A 62 -2.30 10.12 -23.31
C ASP A 62 -2.89 8.81 -22.79
N ASN A 63 -2.07 8.01 -22.09
CA ASN A 63 -2.52 6.78 -21.46
C ASN A 63 -3.54 7.07 -20.34
N LEU A 64 -3.35 8.14 -19.56
CA LEU A 64 -4.33 8.58 -18.55
C LEU A 64 -5.66 8.95 -19.20
N HIS A 65 -5.65 9.75 -20.28
CA HIS A 65 -6.86 10.16 -20.99
C HIS A 65 -7.57 9.01 -21.72
N SER A 66 -6.86 7.92 -22.04
CA SER A 66 -7.46 6.71 -22.63
C SER A 66 -8.33 5.91 -21.65
N LEU A 67 -8.20 6.16 -20.33
CA LEU A 67 -8.96 5.46 -19.29
C LEU A 67 -10.39 5.99 -19.17
N PRO A 68 -11.33 5.23 -18.58
CA PRO A 68 -12.65 5.76 -18.23
C PRO A 68 -12.59 6.96 -17.28
N VAL A 69 -13.51 7.92 -17.43
CA VAL A 69 -13.54 9.21 -16.68
C VAL A 69 -13.48 9.03 -15.15
N HIS A 70 -14.15 8.02 -14.60
CA HIS A 70 -14.12 7.76 -13.15
C HIS A 70 -12.72 7.35 -12.66
N CYS A 71 -11.96 6.58 -13.46
CA CYS A 71 -10.58 6.22 -13.17
C CYS A 71 -9.68 7.46 -13.28
N GLN A 72 -9.88 8.30 -14.30
CA GLN A 72 -9.13 9.55 -14.46
C GLN A 72 -9.29 10.44 -13.23
N ASN A 73 -10.52 10.71 -12.82
CA ASN A 73 -10.81 11.54 -11.65
C ASN A 73 -10.18 10.98 -10.37
N HIS A 74 -10.20 9.65 -10.20
CA HIS A 74 -9.55 9.02 -9.04
C HIS A 74 -8.04 9.22 -9.07
N LEU A 75 -7.40 9.00 -10.22
CA LEU A 75 -5.95 9.14 -10.37
C LEU A 75 -5.49 10.60 -10.25
N ILE A 76 -6.25 11.55 -10.80
CA ILE A 76 -5.93 12.99 -10.73
C ILE A 76 -5.99 13.50 -9.29
N ARG A 77 -6.92 13.00 -8.47
CA ARG A 77 -6.98 13.35 -7.04
C ARG A 77 -5.77 12.87 -6.22
N LEU A 78 -4.97 11.95 -6.76
CA LEU A 78 -3.71 11.51 -6.12
C LEU A 78 -2.53 12.42 -6.49
N LEU A 79 -2.69 13.30 -7.48
CA LEU A 79 -1.67 14.29 -7.83
C LEU A 79 -1.66 15.42 -6.80
N PRO A 80 -0.56 16.15 -6.65
CA PRO A 80 -0.52 17.37 -5.84
C PRO A 80 -1.53 18.41 -6.32
N ASP A 81 -2.06 19.24 -5.43
CA ASP A 81 -3.10 20.24 -5.75
C ASP A 81 -2.70 21.16 -6.91
N PHE A 82 -1.43 21.53 -7.00
CA PHE A 82 -0.92 22.37 -8.07
C PHE A 82 -0.96 21.69 -9.44
N ASP A 83 -1.01 20.37 -9.52
CA ASP A 83 -1.10 19.59 -10.77
C ASP A 83 -2.55 19.26 -11.16
N GLN A 84 -3.52 19.60 -10.32
CA GLN A 84 -4.95 19.41 -10.57
C GLN A 84 -5.56 20.68 -11.20
N LEU A 85 -6.40 20.50 -12.24
CA LEU A 85 -7.22 21.54 -12.84
C LEU A 85 -8.69 21.15 -12.69
N GLN A 86 -9.48 22.05 -12.10
CA GLN A 86 -10.92 21.91 -12.07
C GLN A 86 -11.51 22.58 -13.31
N ARG A 87 -12.27 21.82 -14.10
CA ARG A 87 -13.02 22.36 -15.24
C ARG A 87 -14.35 22.95 -14.79
N GLU A 88 -14.94 23.76 -15.66
CA GLU A 88 -16.24 24.41 -15.45
C GLU A 88 -17.39 23.41 -15.26
N ASP A 89 -17.26 22.20 -15.82
CA ASP A 89 -18.21 21.10 -15.66
C ASP A 89 -18.06 20.33 -14.33
N GLY A 90 -17.13 20.76 -13.46
CA GLY A 90 -16.81 20.10 -12.19
C GLY A 90 -15.93 18.85 -12.34
N SER A 91 -15.47 18.52 -13.55
CA SER A 91 -14.51 17.43 -13.78
C SER A 91 -13.08 17.85 -13.41
N LEU A 92 -12.25 16.86 -13.06
CA LEU A 92 -10.83 17.08 -12.78
C LEU A 92 -10.00 16.72 -14.02
N GLN A 93 -9.01 17.54 -14.32
CA GLN A 93 -8.04 17.31 -15.38
C GLN A 93 -6.62 17.47 -14.82
N ALA A 94 -5.69 16.61 -15.25
CA ALA A 94 -4.27 16.80 -14.93
C ALA A 94 -3.68 17.96 -15.77
N ARG A 95 -2.80 18.76 -15.18
CA ARG A 95 -2.01 19.73 -15.95
C ARG A 95 -1.12 19.03 -16.98
N PRO A 96 -0.83 19.65 -18.15
CA PRO A 96 0.04 19.06 -19.16
C PRO A 96 1.44 18.69 -18.64
N SER A 97 1.94 19.41 -17.63
CA SER A 97 3.25 19.18 -17.02
C SER A 97 3.26 18.13 -15.91
N ALA A 98 2.09 17.69 -15.42
CA ALA A 98 1.98 16.87 -14.20
C ALA A 98 2.78 15.56 -14.28
N LEU A 99 2.72 14.88 -15.44
CA LEU A 99 3.40 13.60 -15.66
C LEU A 99 4.73 13.72 -16.44
N ASN A 100 5.11 14.92 -16.89
CA ASN A 100 6.38 15.16 -17.58
C ASN A 100 7.38 16.00 -16.77
N ASN A 101 7.15 16.13 -15.47
CA ASN A 101 8.03 16.85 -14.56
C ASN A 101 9.31 16.04 -14.23
N GLU A 102 10.43 16.74 -13.96
CA GLU A 102 11.65 16.16 -13.40
C GLU A 102 11.41 15.39 -12.09
N HIS A 103 10.48 15.85 -11.24
CA HIS A 103 10.15 15.19 -9.99
C HIS A 103 9.50 13.83 -10.24
N PHE A 104 8.57 13.78 -11.20
CA PHE A 104 7.89 12.54 -11.58
C PHE A 104 8.84 11.57 -12.29
N ALA A 105 9.70 12.08 -13.17
CA ALA A 105 10.74 11.28 -13.81
C ALA A 105 11.70 10.66 -12.78
N ARG A 106 12.16 11.47 -11.81
CA ARG A 106 13.00 11.00 -10.70
C ARG A 106 12.27 9.99 -9.82
N PHE A 107 11.00 10.22 -9.53
CA PHE A 107 10.16 9.26 -8.80
C PHE A 107 10.11 7.91 -9.51
N CYS A 108 9.88 7.88 -10.83
CA CYS A 108 9.82 6.64 -11.60
C CYS A 108 11.13 5.85 -11.48
N THR A 109 12.29 6.51 -11.63
CA THR A 109 13.59 5.86 -11.48
C THR A 109 13.82 5.34 -10.07
N GLN A 110 13.59 6.17 -9.04
CA GLN A 110 13.76 5.77 -7.65
C GLN A 110 12.80 4.66 -7.22
N TYR A 111 11.60 4.65 -7.79
CA TYR A 111 10.62 3.61 -7.52
C TYR A 111 11.12 2.27 -8.03
N VAL A 112 11.65 2.21 -9.26
CA VAL A 112 12.26 0.99 -9.83
C VAL A 112 13.45 0.54 -8.98
N GLU A 113 14.35 1.45 -8.60
CA GLU A 113 15.50 1.13 -7.73
C GLU A 113 15.06 0.55 -6.38
N LYS A 114 14.05 1.14 -5.73
CA LYS A 114 13.52 0.62 -4.46
C LYS A 114 12.83 -0.72 -4.62
N LEU A 115 12.19 -0.96 -5.76
CA LEU A 115 11.56 -2.23 -6.09
C LEU A 115 12.61 -3.32 -6.30
N SER A 116 13.70 -3.03 -7.03
CA SER A 116 14.82 -3.96 -7.20
C SER A 116 15.55 -4.26 -5.89
N ASP A 117 15.66 -3.28 -5.00
CA ASP A 117 16.27 -3.43 -3.68
C ASP A 117 15.37 -4.17 -2.66
N ASN A 118 14.15 -4.59 -3.04
CA ASN A 118 13.12 -5.13 -2.14
C ASN A 118 12.74 -4.22 -0.95
N LYS A 119 13.03 -2.91 -1.05
CA LYS A 119 12.66 -1.92 -0.02
C LYS A 119 11.16 -1.66 0.04
N LEU A 120 10.42 -2.09 -0.98
CA LEU A 120 8.96 -1.99 -1.07
C LEU A 120 8.24 -3.25 -0.57
N SER A 121 8.97 -4.27 -0.11
CA SER A 121 8.39 -5.43 0.55
C SER A 121 7.68 -5.01 1.85
N GLU A 122 6.56 -5.66 2.19
CA GLU A 122 5.81 -5.38 3.44
C GLU A 122 6.72 -5.36 4.67
N ARG A 123 7.64 -6.33 4.76
CA ARG A 123 8.63 -6.41 5.83
C ARG A 123 9.55 -5.19 5.88
N ALA A 124 9.98 -4.67 4.74
CA ALA A 124 10.84 -3.50 4.66
C ALA A 124 10.08 -2.23 5.04
N ILE A 125 8.82 -2.11 4.63
CA ILE A 125 7.93 -1.00 5.01
C ILE A 125 7.67 -1.01 6.53
N GLU A 126 7.40 -2.18 7.12
CA GLU A 126 7.21 -2.33 8.57
C GLU A 126 8.47 -1.96 9.35
N GLN A 127 9.63 -2.41 8.89
CA GLN A 127 10.91 -2.07 9.49
C GLN A 127 11.14 -0.55 9.45
N ALA A 128 10.93 0.08 8.30
CA ALA A 128 11.06 1.54 8.14
C ALA A 128 10.10 2.31 9.07
N LYS A 129 8.85 1.85 9.21
CA LYS A 129 7.88 2.43 10.16
C LYS A 129 8.33 2.27 11.62
N SER A 130 8.86 1.11 11.99
CA SER A 130 9.39 0.86 13.32
C SER A 130 10.57 1.79 13.64
N ASP A 131 11.49 1.93 12.70
CA ASP A 131 12.68 2.77 12.89
C ASP A 131 12.31 4.25 12.93
N ALA A 132 11.38 4.72 12.08
CA ALA A 132 10.82 6.06 12.19
C ALA A 132 10.15 6.31 13.55
N SER A 133 9.40 5.33 14.06
CA SER A 133 8.74 5.44 15.38
C SER A 133 9.76 5.54 16.53
N LYS A 134 10.87 4.79 16.45
CA LYS A 134 11.97 4.87 17.43
C LYS A 134 12.65 6.24 17.38
N GLU A 135 12.91 6.76 16.19
CA GLU A 135 13.51 8.10 16.04
C GLU A 135 12.57 9.19 16.56
N MET A 136 11.27 9.10 16.29
CA MET A 136 10.29 10.04 16.86
C MET A 136 10.22 9.95 18.39
N ALA A 137 10.41 8.77 18.98
CA ALA A 137 10.45 8.61 20.43
C ALA A 137 11.71 9.20 21.09
N LYS A 138 12.79 9.39 20.33
CA LYS A 138 14.04 10.05 20.81
C LYS A 138 13.95 11.58 20.74
N LEU A 139 12.95 12.14 20.07
CA LEU A 139 12.80 13.58 19.96
C LEU A 139 12.36 14.18 21.31
N ASP A 140 12.93 15.34 21.62
CA ASP A 140 12.56 16.09 22.82
C ASP A 140 11.07 16.46 22.80
N PRO A 141 10.33 16.30 23.92
CA PRO A 141 8.91 16.63 24.00
C PRO A 141 8.54 18.05 23.59
N TRP A 142 9.44 19.03 23.77
CA TRP A 142 9.22 20.40 23.31
C TRP A 142 9.34 20.51 21.80
N LYS A 143 10.34 19.86 21.20
CA LYS A 143 10.49 19.79 19.74
C LYS A 143 9.28 19.10 19.10
N LEU A 144 8.72 18.07 19.74
CA LEU A 144 7.50 17.41 19.28
C LEU A 144 6.29 18.35 19.20
N LYS A 145 6.21 19.35 20.08
CA LYS A 145 5.09 20.30 20.17
C LYS A 145 5.28 21.54 19.29
N ASN A 146 6.52 22.01 19.18
CA ASN A 146 6.82 23.29 18.54
C ASN A 146 7.43 23.16 17.14
N TYR A 147 7.99 22.02 16.77
CA TYR A 147 8.62 21.85 15.46
C TYR A 147 7.57 21.65 14.36
N GLU A 148 7.65 22.46 13.31
CA GLU A 148 6.90 22.22 12.09
C GLU A 148 7.77 21.43 11.11
N PRO A 149 7.28 20.30 10.55
CA PRO A 149 8.02 19.54 9.54
C PRO A 149 8.34 20.34 8.28
N ILE A 150 7.49 21.34 7.98
CA ILE A 150 7.64 22.28 6.86
C ILE A 150 7.27 23.66 7.44
N TRP A 151 8.14 24.64 7.24
CA TRP A 151 7.93 25.99 7.77
C TRP A 151 6.63 26.60 7.21
N GLY A 152 5.79 27.13 8.09
CA GLY A 152 4.52 27.79 7.72
C GLY A 152 3.35 26.82 7.54
N LYS A 153 3.50 25.54 7.89
CA LYS A 153 2.42 24.55 7.80
C LYS A 153 1.25 24.90 8.71
N LYS A 154 1.50 25.43 9.92
CA LYS A 154 0.42 25.90 10.80
C LYS A 154 -0.32 27.10 10.21
N LEU A 155 0.36 27.97 9.47
CA LEU A 155 -0.27 29.12 8.83
C LEU A 155 -1.20 28.70 7.69
N ILE A 156 -0.85 27.66 6.94
CA ILE A 156 -1.71 27.07 5.89
C ILE A 156 -2.89 26.35 6.52
N SER A 157 -2.67 25.58 7.59
CA SER A 157 -3.73 24.88 8.31
C SER A 157 -4.74 25.85 8.95
N GLN A 158 -4.26 26.97 9.51
CA GLN A 158 -5.11 28.05 10.04
C GLN A 158 -5.88 28.82 8.96
N ARG A 159 -5.48 28.71 7.68
CA ARG A 159 -6.22 29.31 6.55
C ARG A 159 -7.24 28.36 5.94
N MET A 160 -7.13 27.06 6.21
CA MET A 160 -8.02 26.03 5.70
C MET A 160 -8.71 25.36 6.90
N ASP A 161 -9.63 26.08 7.52
CA ASP A 161 -10.47 25.58 8.61
C ASP A 161 -11.33 24.40 8.12
N LEU A 162 -10.82 23.18 8.28
CA LEU A 162 -11.60 21.94 8.21
C LEU A 162 -11.19 21.03 9.39
N ASP A 163 -12.09 20.98 10.37
CA ASP A 163 -12.28 20.02 11.46
C ASP A 163 -11.14 19.83 12.49
N GLU A 164 -11.08 20.77 13.45
CA GLU A 164 -10.35 20.70 14.74
C GLU A 164 -10.82 19.57 15.70
N GLY A 165 -11.69 18.65 15.28
CA GLY A 165 -12.33 17.67 16.15
C GLY A 165 -11.45 16.51 16.62
N ASP A 166 -10.44 16.13 15.84
CA ASP A 166 -9.69 14.88 16.07
C ASP A 166 -8.37 15.09 16.82
N ASP A 167 -7.76 16.28 16.72
CA ASP A 167 -6.50 16.60 17.40
C ASP A 167 -6.67 16.72 18.92
N GLU A 168 -7.82 17.22 19.38
CA GLU A 168 -8.13 17.28 20.82
C GLU A 168 -8.42 15.87 21.39
N MET A 169 -9.02 14.99 20.59
CA MET A 169 -9.26 13.59 20.95
C MET A 169 -7.94 12.81 21.05
N LEU A 170 -7.03 12.99 20.09
CA LEU A 170 -5.69 12.40 20.12
C LEU A 170 -4.88 12.90 21.31
N PHE A 171 -4.93 14.19 21.64
CA PHE A 171 -4.29 14.74 22.83
C PHE A 171 -4.88 14.18 24.13
N LYS A 172 -6.21 14.02 24.21
CA LYS A 172 -6.89 13.37 25.35
C LYS A 172 -6.47 11.91 25.49
N ILE A 173 -6.41 11.14 24.40
CA ILE A 173 -5.96 9.73 24.39
C ILE A 173 -4.50 9.61 24.85
N LEU A 174 -3.59 10.42 24.31
CA LEU A 174 -2.16 10.41 24.69
C LEU A 174 -1.95 10.77 26.16
N LYS A 175 -2.68 11.77 26.67
CA LYS A 175 -2.62 12.17 28.08
C LYS A 175 -3.17 11.07 29.00
N HIS A 176 -4.21 10.35 28.56
CA HIS A 176 -4.81 9.24 29.32
C HIS A 176 -3.91 8.00 29.35
N VAL A 177 -3.27 7.65 28.23
CA VAL A 177 -2.29 6.55 28.12
C VAL A 177 -1.05 6.82 28.98
N SER A 178 -0.58 8.08 29.00
CA SER A 178 0.56 8.49 29.83
C SER A 178 0.24 8.46 31.33
N LYS A 179 -0.97 8.87 31.74
CA LYS A 179 -1.46 8.72 33.13
C LYS A 179 -1.54 7.25 33.57
N LYS A 180 -2.04 6.35 32.70
CA LYS A 180 -2.13 4.91 33.00
C LYS A 180 -0.76 4.22 33.09
N LYS A 181 0.25 4.67 32.36
CA LYS A 181 1.64 4.17 32.52
C LYS A 181 2.25 4.59 33.87
N LYS A 182 1.94 5.78 34.36
CA LYS A 182 2.47 6.31 35.64
C LYS A 182 1.83 5.66 36.88
N LEU A 183 0.59 5.16 36.77
CA LEU A 183 -0.11 4.45 37.84
C LEU A 183 0.19 2.95 37.92
N ARG A 184 0.81 2.36 36.88
CA ARG A 184 1.12 0.92 36.80
C ARG A 184 2.58 0.59 37.18
N ASN A 185 3.42 1.61 37.35
CA ASN A 185 4.81 1.51 37.80
C ASN A 185 4.98 2.03 39.25
N ARG A 186 3.93 1.94 40.07
CA ARG A 186 3.97 2.22 41.51
C ARG A 186 3.41 1.03 42.26
#